data_AF-A0A934BLI0-F1
#
_entry.id   AF-A0A934BLI0-F1
#
_cell.length_a   1.000
_cell.length_b   1.000
_cell.length_c   1.000
_cell.angle_alpha   90.00
_cell.angle_beta   90.00
_cell.angle_gamma   90.00
#
_symmetry.space_group_name_H-M   'P 1'
#
loop_
_entity.id
_entity.type
_entity.pdbx_description
1 polymer ?
#
loop_
_entity_poly.entity_id
_entity_poly.type
_entity_poly.pdbx_seq_one_letter_code
_entity_poly.pdbx_strand_id
1 'polypeptide(L)' 'MTHIRSAPGKRIPQLADSLGTPPKTIERWIAGLRRQGLIEYRGSKKGGGYFAVIKKGDQVE' A
#
# COMPACT_ATOMS: atom_id res chain seq x y z
N MET A 1 -17.29 8.49 18.60
CA MET A 1 -16.90 7.09 18.34
C MET A 1 -16.16 7.03 17.00
N THR A 2 -14.83 6.96 17.08
CA THR A 2 -13.90 7.40 16.03
C THR A 2 -13.58 6.25 15.07
N HIS A 3 -14.22 6.22 13.90
CA HIS A 3 -14.03 5.19 12.88
C HIS A 3 -12.68 5.39 12.15
N ILE A 4 -11.80 4.39 12.28
CA ILE A 4 -10.86 3.91 11.24
C ILE A 4 -9.95 4.99 10.61
N ARG A 5 -9.12 5.64 11.43
CA ARG A 5 -7.82 6.18 10.96
C ARG A 5 -6.67 5.17 11.07
N SER A 6 -6.91 3.99 11.64
CA SER A 6 -5.88 3.01 12.03
C SER A 6 -5.87 1.74 11.17
N ALA A 7 -5.50 1.83 9.90
CA ALA A 7 -4.96 0.67 9.17
C ALA A 7 -4.05 1.00 7.97
N PRO A 8 -3.10 1.95 8.02
CA PRO A 8 -2.04 1.96 7.02
C PRO A 8 -0.94 0.99 7.48
N GLY A 9 -0.58 0.01 6.65
CA GLY A 9 0.35 -1.07 7.02
C GLY A 9 0.01 -2.46 6.49
N LYS A 10 -0.85 -2.56 5.46
CA LYS A 10 -1.17 -3.86 4.86
C LYS A 10 0.06 -4.43 4.15
N ARG A 11 0.33 -5.71 4.40
CA ARG A 11 1.37 -6.47 3.70
C ARG A 11 0.85 -6.98 2.36
N ILE A 12 1.75 -7.34 1.46
CA ILE A 12 1.41 -7.97 0.16
C ILE A 12 0.34 -9.06 0.27
N PRO A 13 0.44 -10.06 1.18
CA PRO A 13 -0.60 -11.08 1.31
C PRO A 13 -1.96 -10.53 1.75
N GLN A 14 -2.01 -9.48 2.58
CA GLN A 14 -3.27 -8.86 2.98
C GLN A 14 -3.88 -8.02 1.85
N LEU A 15 -3.04 -7.37 1.04
CA LEU A 15 -3.48 -6.67 -0.17
C LEU A 15 -4.01 -7.66 -1.20
N ALA A 16 -3.30 -8.77 -1.40
CA ALA A 16 -3.71 -9.84 -2.29
C ALA A 16 -5.08 -10.42 -1.91
N ASP A 17 -5.26 -10.73 -0.61
CA ASP A 17 -6.52 -11.24 -0.07
C ASP A 17 -7.67 -10.21 -0.18
N SER A 18 -7.42 -8.96 0.25
CA SER A 18 -8.42 -7.88 0.17
C SER A 18 -8.83 -7.53 -1.27
N LEU A 19 -7.92 -7.68 -2.24
CA LEU A 19 -8.15 -7.35 -3.65
C LEU A 19 -8.49 -8.58 -4.50
N GLY A 20 -8.53 -9.79 -3.92
CA GLY A 20 -8.69 -11.04 -4.66
C GLY A 20 -7.64 -11.24 -5.77
N THR A 21 -6.48 -10.60 -5.64
CA THR A 21 -5.47 -10.50 -6.69
C THR A 21 -4.24 -11.30 -6.28
N PRO A 22 -3.61 -12.07 -7.19
CA PRO A 22 -2.43 -12.85 -6.84
C PRO A 22 -1.31 -11.99 -6.24
N PRO A 23 -0.60 -12.47 -5.20
CA PRO A 23 0.46 -11.70 -4.55
C PRO A 23 1.57 -11.28 -5.52
N LYS A 24 1.86 -12.10 -6.54
CA LYS A 24 2.83 -11.78 -7.61
C LYS A 24 2.43 -10.54 -8.42
N THR A 25 1.14 -10.33 -8.65
CA THR A 25 0.62 -9.13 -9.32
C THR A 25 0.75 -7.92 -8.42
N ILE A 26 0.44 -8.06 -7.13
CA ILE A 26 0.61 -7.01 -6.13
C ILE A 26 2.09 -6.62 -6.01
N GLU A 27 3.03 -7.58 -6.00
CA GLU A 27 4.47 -7.32 -6.01
C GLU A 27 4.89 -6.49 -7.23
N ARG A 28 4.39 -6.85 -8.42
CA ARG A 28 4.67 -6.12 -9.65
C ARG A 28 4.11 -4.69 -9.60
N TRP A 29 2.91 -4.49 -9.08
CA TRP A 29 2.34 -3.16 -8.88
C TRP A 29 3.11 -2.35 -7.85
N ILE A 30 3.49 -2.96 -6.73
CA ILE A 30 4.34 -2.34 -5.70
C ILE A 30 5.67 -1.89 -6.30
N ALA A 31 6.30 -2.70 -7.14
CA ALA A 31 7.53 -2.30 -7.82
C ALA A 31 7.33 -1.07 -8.73
N GLY A 32 6.20 -1.01 -9.46
CA GLY A 32 5.81 0.15 -10.25
C GLY A 32 5.57 1.41 -9.41
N LEU A 33 4.71 1.27 -8.39
CA LEU A 33 4.34 2.36 -7.48
C LEU A 33 5.53 2.88 -6.68
N ARG A 34 6.46 1.99 -6.29
CA ARG A 34 7.69 2.38 -5.59
C ARG A 34 8.62 3.16 -6.49
N ARG A 35 8.75 2.77 -7.77
CA ARG A 35 9.50 3.55 -8.77
C ARG A 35 8.88 4.93 -9.01
N GLN A 36 7.55 5.03 -8.95
CA GLN A 36 6.83 6.29 -9.06
C GLN A 36 6.82 7.11 -7.76
N GLY A 37 7.39 6.59 -6.67
CA GLY A 37 7.38 7.25 -5.36
C GLY A 37 5.99 7.37 -4.72
N LEU A 38 5.03 6.53 -5.14
CA LEU A 38 3.64 6.54 -4.67
C LEU A 38 3.40 5.64 -3.45
N ILE A 39 4.32 4.72 -3.16
CA ILE A 39 4.27 3.87 -1.98
C ILE A 39 5.62 3.83 -1.27
N GLU A 40 5.58 3.65 0.03
CA GLU A 40 6.75 3.53 0.88
C GLU A 40 6.56 2.37 1.87
N TYR A 41 7.61 1.57 2.05
CA TYR A 41 7.60 0.54 3.09
C TYR A 41 7.96 1.19 4.42
N ARG A 42 7.03 1.18 5.39
CA ARG A 42 7.28 1.72 6.74
C ARG A 42 7.16 0.62 7.79
N GLY A 43 8.03 0.68 8.79
CA GLY A 43 8.07 -0.24 9.93
C GLY A 43 9.17 -1.31 9.83
N SER A 44 9.26 -2.15 10.87
CA SER A 44 10.31 -3.17 11.02
C SER A 44 10.02 -4.45 10.21
N LYS A 45 11.03 -5.22 9.79
CA LYS A 45 10.88 -6.49 9.03
C LYS A 45 9.76 -7.45 9.51
N LYS A 46 9.42 -7.47 10.80
CA LYS A 46 8.37 -8.32 11.39
C LYS A 46 6.97 -7.69 11.45
N GLY A 47 6.85 -6.35 11.48
CA GLY A 47 5.58 -5.64 11.66
C GLY A 47 5.32 -4.50 10.67
N GLY A 48 6.25 -4.27 9.74
CA GLY A 48 6.17 -3.24 8.73
C GLY A 48 5.32 -3.68 7.54
N GLY A 49 4.78 -2.68 6.85
CA GLY A 49 3.88 -2.83 5.72
C GLY A 49 4.11 -1.77 4.66
N TYR A 50 3.37 -1.86 3.57
CA TYR A 50 3.40 -0.85 2.52
C TYR A 50 2.35 0.22 2.81
N PHE A 51 2.78 1.47 2.69
CA PHE A 51 1.98 2.66 2.93
C PHE A 51 1.88 3.40 1.61
N ALA A 52 0.66 3.76 1.22
CA ALA A 52 0.45 4.64 0.08
C ALA A 52 0.86 6.05 0.50
N VAL A 53 1.93 6.58 -0.10
CA VAL A 53 2.36 7.97 0.02
C VAL A 53 1.81 8.81 -1.13
N ILE A 54 0.73 8.34 -1.78
CA ILE A 54 -0.03 9.08 -2.80
C ILE A 54 -0.13 10.54 -2.36
N LYS A 55 0.65 11.39 -3.02
CA LYS A 55 0.45 12.82 -2.95
C LYS A 55 -0.96 13.02 -3.50
N LYS A 56 -1.89 13.41 -2.63
CA LYS A 56 -3.17 13.98 -3.07
C LYS A 56 -2.80 15.18 -3.96
N GLY A 57 -2.79 14.99 -5.26
CA GLY A 57 -2.31 16.00 -6.20
C GLY A 57 -2.63 15.73 -7.65
N ASP A 58 -3.63 14.88 -7.93
CA ASP A 58 -4.20 14.75 -9.28
C ASP A 58 -5.72 14.54 -9.14
N GLN A 59 -6.36 15.50 -8.47
CA GLN A 59 -7.70 15.89 -8.89
C GLN A 59 -7.45 16.99 -9.92
N VAL A 60 -7.36 16.61 -11.18
CA VAL A 60 -7.49 17.57 -12.29
C VAL A 60 -8.98 17.66 -12.62
N GLU A 61 -9.48 18.89 -12.54
CA GLU A 61 -10.82 19.37 -12.92
C GLU A 61 -11.26 18.95 -14.32
#